data_AF-A0A0Q0G724-F1
#
_entry.id   AF-A0A0Q0G724-F1
#
_cell.length_a   1.000
_cell.length_b   1.000
_cell.length_c   1.000
_cell.angle_alpha   90.00
_cell.angle_beta   90.00
_cell.angle_gamma   90.00
#
_symmetry.space_group_name_H-M   'P 1'
#
loop_
_entity.id
_entity.type
_entity.pdbx_description
1 polymer ?
#
loop_
_entity_poly.entity_id
_entity_poly.type
_entity_poly.pdbx_seq_one_letter_code
_entity_poly.pdbx_strand_id
1 'polypeptide(L)'
;MSFTASPAKKRKGIYKFVVHEDVVFHATTIKQAFSQKDTFLEINTAGDITVKGSREKGYAWDGCTPKVNCFDLCLLGVPDGRKLVNTGKPITYYASMVHDVLCQYRHEIPITRKQADDVFLYYLGDFQLRYLYYGFVRLFSIFSDMSERLKALISNKT
;
A
#
# COMPACT_ATOMS: atom_id res chain seq x y z
N MET A 1 -2.38 27.56 -28.77
CA MET A 1 -3.08 26.42 -28.13
C MET A 1 -3.81 26.95 -26.91
N SER A 2 -5.13 26.94 -26.92
CA SER A 2 -5.97 27.36 -25.80
C SER A 2 -6.27 26.14 -24.93
N PHE A 3 -5.87 26.18 -23.65
CA PHE A 3 -6.18 25.13 -22.69
C PHE A 3 -7.52 25.44 -22.02
N THR A 4 -8.53 24.65 -22.30
CA THR A 4 -9.82 24.73 -21.60
C THR A 4 -9.74 23.96 -20.28
N ALA A 5 -9.76 24.69 -19.16
CA ALA A 5 -9.86 24.07 -17.84
C ALA A 5 -11.27 23.48 -17.64
N SER A 6 -11.34 22.23 -17.17
CA SER A 6 -12.61 21.59 -16.80
C SER A 6 -12.79 21.58 -15.28
N PRO A 7 -14.02 21.70 -14.75
CA PRO A 7 -14.29 21.58 -13.32
C PRO A 7 -13.84 20.24 -12.75
N ALA A 8 -13.31 20.25 -11.52
CA ALA A 8 -12.90 19.04 -10.82
C ALA A 8 -14.12 18.14 -10.53
N LYS A 9 -14.04 16.86 -10.89
CA LYS A 9 -15.11 15.87 -10.66
C LYS A 9 -14.64 14.82 -9.66
N LYS A 10 -15.41 14.58 -8.59
CA LYS A 10 -15.13 13.51 -7.61
C LYS A 10 -15.12 12.15 -8.33
N ARG A 11 -13.98 11.45 -8.31
CA ARG A 11 -13.86 10.07 -8.80
C ARG A 11 -13.85 9.13 -7.61
N LYS A 12 -14.56 7.99 -7.72
CA LYS A 12 -14.38 6.87 -6.78
C LYS A 12 -13.02 6.22 -7.10
N GLY A 13 -12.08 6.31 -6.15
CA GLY A 13 -10.72 5.79 -6.30
C GLY A 13 -9.83 6.71 -7.13
N ILE A 14 -8.87 7.36 -6.48
CA ILE A 14 -7.80 8.09 -7.16
C ILE A 14 -6.51 7.35 -6.82
N TYR A 15 -6.05 6.49 -7.72
CA TYR A 15 -4.68 6.01 -7.67
C TYR A 15 -3.77 7.23 -7.78
N LYS A 16 -2.93 7.43 -6.77
CA LYS A 16 -2.07 8.61 -6.64
C LYS A 16 -0.76 8.43 -7.41
N PHE A 17 -0.29 7.19 -7.49
CA PHE A 17 0.98 6.85 -8.10
C PHE A 17 0.80 5.70 -9.08
N VAL A 18 1.63 5.71 -10.12
CA VAL A 18 1.78 4.61 -11.08
C VAL A 18 3.28 4.39 -11.30
N VAL A 19 3.69 3.14 -11.36
CA VAL A 19 5.06 2.75 -11.74
C VAL A 19 4.99 1.85 -12.97
N HIS A 20 5.81 2.17 -13.97
CA HIS A 20 5.90 1.45 -15.24
C HIS A 20 7.12 0.54 -15.32
N GLU A 21 7.92 0.51 -14.27
CA GLU A 21 9.16 -0.26 -14.18
C GLU A 21 9.02 -1.30 -13.09
N ASP A 22 9.72 -2.41 -13.25
CA ASP A 22 9.75 -3.43 -12.20
C ASP A 22 10.61 -2.92 -11.04
N VAL A 23 10.05 -2.99 -9.84
CA VAL A 23 10.72 -2.55 -8.62
C VAL A 23 11.00 -3.77 -7.75
N VAL A 24 12.27 -3.99 -7.46
CA VAL A 24 12.73 -5.08 -6.60
C VAL A 24 13.01 -4.54 -5.20
N PHE A 25 12.43 -5.23 -4.21
CA PHE A 25 12.56 -4.98 -2.79
C PHE A 25 13.36 -6.13 -2.18
N HIS A 26 14.56 -5.82 -1.70
CA HIS A 26 15.48 -6.77 -1.08
C HIS A 26 15.26 -6.95 0.42
N ALA A 27 15.90 -7.99 0.96
CA ALA A 27 16.08 -8.21 2.40
C ALA A 27 14.76 -8.34 3.18
N THR A 28 13.75 -8.92 2.54
CA THR A 28 12.43 -9.04 3.14
C THR A 28 12.35 -10.26 4.05
N THR A 29 11.67 -10.13 5.19
CA THR A 29 11.47 -11.23 6.17
C THR A 29 10.57 -12.35 5.65
N ILE A 30 10.02 -12.20 4.44
CA ILE A 30 9.12 -13.13 3.78
C ILE A 30 9.97 -14.13 3.00
N LYS A 31 9.87 -15.42 3.34
CA LYS A 31 10.63 -16.51 2.69
C LYS A 31 9.75 -17.41 1.82
N GLN A 32 8.47 -17.06 1.69
CA GLN A 32 7.50 -17.83 0.95
C GLN A 32 7.54 -17.39 -0.51
N ALA A 33 7.99 -18.28 -1.40
CA ALA A 33 8.00 -17.99 -2.83
C ALA A 33 6.57 -17.90 -3.37
N PHE A 34 6.33 -16.94 -4.25
CA PHE A 34 5.07 -16.74 -4.93
C PHE A 34 5.34 -16.16 -6.31
N SER A 35 4.89 -16.85 -7.36
CA SER A 35 4.94 -16.29 -8.70
C SER A 35 3.72 -16.80 -9.45
N GLN A 36 2.87 -15.87 -9.89
CA GLN A 36 1.76 -16.17 -10.77
C GLN A 36 1.91 -15.35 -12.05
N LYS A 37 1.51 -15.97 -13.17
CA LYS A 37 1.64 -15.36 -14.49
C LYS A 37 0.75 -14.14 -14.66
N ASP A 38 -0.30 -13.98 -13.87
CA ASP A 38 -1.31 -12.91 -14.00
C ASP A 38 -1.35 -11.90 -12.85
N THR A 39 -0.30 -11.86 -12.03
CA THR A 39 -0.20 -10.94 -10.89
C THR A 39 0.84 -9.85 -11.12
N PHE A 40 0.72 -8.77 -10.35
CA PHE A 40 1.72 -7.70 -10.25
C PHE A 40 2.81 -8.00 -9.19
N LEU A 41 2.74 -9.17 -8.55
CA LEU A 41 3.61 -9.55 -7.43
C LEU A 41 4.36 -10.84 -7.75
N GLU A 42 5.66 -10.81 -7.50
CA GLU A 42 6.52 -11.98 -7.46
C GLU A 42 7.41 -11.96 -6.21
N ILE A 43 7.58 -13.11 -5.57
CA ILE A 43 8.40 -13.30 -4.38
C ILE A 43 9.31 -14.49 -4.66
N ASN A 44 10.62 -14.28 -4.60
CA ASN A 44 11.62 -15.33 -4.79
C ASN A 44 11.87 -16.10 -3.48
N THR A 45 12.44 -17.30 -3.57
CA THR A 45 12.89 -18.11 -2.42
C THR A 45 13.96 -17.43 -1.58
N ALA A 46 14.70 -16.48 -2.16
CA ALA A 46 15.65 -15.60 -1.46
C ALA A 46 14.97 -14.55 -0.55
N GLY A 47 13.66 -14.33 -0.72
CA GLY A 47 12.88 -13.32 -0.01
C GLY A 47 12.87 -11.94 -0.67
N ASP A 48 13.33 -11.83 -1.90
CA ASP A 48 13.17 -10.62 -2.71
C ASP A 48 11.73 -10.52 -3.23
N ILE A 49 11.13 -9.34 -3.12
CA ILE A 49 9.79 -9.03 -3.64
C ILE A 49 9.94 -8.17 -4.88
N THR A 50 9.35 -8.59 -5.99
CA THR A 50 9.30 -7.83 -7.23
C THR A 50 7.88 -7.37 -7.48
N VAL A 51 7.71 -6.06 -7.65
CA VAL A 51 6.47 -5.45 -8.14
C VAL A 51 6.61 -5.24 -9.64
N LYS A 52 5.80 -5.95 -10.42
CA LYS A 52 5.86 -6.00 -11.89
C LYS A 52 5.22 -4.77 -12.53
N GLY A 53 5.80 -3.59 -12.33
CA GLY A 53 5.33 -2.34 -12.90
C GLY A 53 5.44 -2.28 -14.43
N SER A 54 6.31 -3.08 -15.06
CA SER A 54 6.42 -3.15 -16.53
C SER A 54 5.19 -3.76 -17.21
N ARG A 55 4.30 -4.37 -16.44
CA ARG A 55 3.11 -5.04 -16.95
C ARG A 55 2.00 -4.05 -17.34
N GLU A 56 1.34 -4.33 -18.46
CA GLU A 56 0.18 -3.61 -18.97
C GLU A 56 0.41 -2.09 -19.07
N LYS A 57 -0.23 -1.31 -18.20
CA LYS A 57 -0.15 0.16 -18.15
C LYS A 57 0.54 0.66 -16.89
N GLY A 58 1.21 -0.21 -16.14
CA GLY A 58 1.84 0.13 -14.87
C GLY A 58 1.03 -0.31 -13.65
N TYR A 59 1.75 -0.58 -12.57
CA TYR A 59 1.16 -0.84 -11.27
C TYR A 59 0.74 0.47 -10.61
N ALA A 60 -0.54 0.58 -10.24
CA ALA A 60 -1.13 1.79 -9.68
C ALA A 60 -1.57 1.58 -8.23
N TRP A 61 -1.25 2.54 -7.34
CA TRP A 61 -1.63 2.50 -5.92
C TRP A 61 -1.99 3.89 -5.39
N ASP A 62 -2.64 3.93 -4.22
CA ASP A 62 -3.20 5.13 -3.60
C ASP A 62 -2.26 5.83 -2.58
N GLY A 63 -1.07 5.29 -2.38
CA GLY A 63 -0.08 5.76 -1.40
C GLY A 63 -0.36 5.18 -0.01
N CYS A 64 -0.16 5.97 1.04
CA CYS A 64 -0.50 5.51 2.39
C CYS A 64 -1.99 5.75 2.73
N THR A 65 -2.67 4.70 3.19
CA THR A 65 -4.10 4.66 3.57
C THR A 65 -4.21 4.16 5.03
N PRO A 66 -5.15 4.66 5.86
CA PRO A 66 -6.40 5.34 5.52
C PRO A 66 -6.27 6.86 5.35
N LYS A 67 -7.02 7.39 4.38
CA LYS A 67 -7.26 8.82 4.16
C LYS A 67 -8.73 9.09 4.42
N VAL A 68 -9.06 9.62 5.61
CA VAL A 68 -10.41 10.10 5.90
C VAL A 68 -10.56 11.47 5.25
N ASN A 69 -11.40 11.57 4.24
CA ASN A 69 -11.71 12.85 3.62
C ASN A 69 -12.67 13.63 4.54
N CYS A 70 -12.19 14.70 5.16
CA CYS A 70 -12.97 15.63 5.97
C CYS A 70 -13.33 16.85 5.09
N PHE A 71 -14.58 16.88 4.63
CA PHE A 71 -15.20 17.98 3.86
C PHE A 71 -14.45 18.42 2.58
N ASP A 72 -13.74 17.51 1.90
CA ASP A 72 -12.93 17.80 0.69
C ASP A 72 -11.80 18.82 0.90
N LEU A 73 -11.60 19.28 2.13
CA LEU A 73 -10.63 20.29 2.54
C LEU A 73 -9.43 19.67 3.27
N CYS A 74 -9.66 18.57 4.01
CA CYS A 74 -8.62 17.87 4.76
C CYS A 74 -8.68 16.37 4.49
N LEU A 75 -7.69 15.83 3.77
CA LEU A 75 -7.40 14.39 3.85
C LEU A 75 -6.73 14.12 5.21
N LEU A 76 -7.52 13.77 6.22
CA LEU A 76 -7.04 13.23 7.49
C LEU A 76 -6.61 11.78 7.25
N GLY A 77 -5.42 11.63 6.69
CA GLY A 77 -4.73 10.37 6.53
C GLY A 77 -3.28 10.50 6.89
N VAL A 78 -2.59 9.38 6.95
CA VAL A 78 -1.19 9.40 7.34
C VAL A 78 -0.38 10.02 6.21
N PRO A 79 0.35 11.14 6.43
CA PRO A 79 0.97 11.90 5.35
C PRO A 79 2.03 11.06 4.63
N ASP A 80 2.10 11.18 3.31
CA ASP A 80 3.15 10.54 2.50
C ASP A 80 4.56 11.12 2.77
N GLY A 81 4.64 12.14 3.64
CA GLY A 81 5.86 12.79 4.08
C GLY A 81 6.45 13.77 3.07
N ARG A 82 7.65 14.29 3.39
CA ARG A 82 8.39 15.21 2.51
C ARG A 82 8.77 14.51 1.20
N LYS A 83 8.79 15.27 0.10
CA LYS A 83 9.42 14.83 -1.14
C LYS A 83 10.94 14.76 -0.92
N LEU A 84 11.55 13.67 -1.34
CA LEU A 84 13.00 13.53 -1.36
C LEU A 84 13.56 14.30 -2.55
N VAL A 85 14.61 15.08 -2.33
CA VAL A 85 15.19 15.99 -3.35
C VAL A 85 15.80 15.21 -4.51
N ASN A 86 16.37 14.04 -4.23
CA ASN A 86 17.02 13.16 -5.20
C ASN A 86 16.03 12.46 -6.14
N THR A 87 14.84 12.07 -5.67
CA THR A 87 13.88 11.30 -6.46
C THR A 87 12.64 12.12 -6.87
N GLY A 88 12.38 13.25 -6.21
CA GLY A 88 11.13 14.01 -6.33
C GLY A 88 9.90 13.29 -5.75
N LYS A 89 10.06 12.06 -5.26
CA LYS A 89 9.00 11.20 -4.74
C LYS A 89 8.85 11.41 -3.21
N PRO A 90 7.65 11.21 -2.64
CA PRO A 90 7.48 11.20 -1.19
C PRO A 90 8.34 10.12 -0.53
N ILE A 91 8.80 10.37 0.71
CA ILE A 91 9.62 9.41 1.46
C ILE A 91 8.94 8.05 1.64
N THR A 92 7.61 7.99 1.70
CA THR A 92 6.85 6.74 1.82
C THR A 92 6.53 6.07 0.48
N TYR A 93 7.01 6.59 -0.66
CA TYR A 93 6.61 6.10 -1.98
C TYR A 93 6.86 4.60 -2.16
N TYR A 94 8.09 4.14 -1.94
CA TYR A 94 8.44 2.73 -2.08
C TYR A 94 7.86 1.87 -0.95
N ALA A 95 7.85 2.38 0.28
CA ALA A 95 7.24 1.69 1.41
C ALA A 95 5.74 1.43 1.18
N SER A 96 4.99 2.45 0.79
CA SER A 96 3.55 2.33 0.50
C SER A 96 3.25 1.39 -0.65
N MET A 97 4.09 1.37 -1.69
CA MET A 97 3.92 0.47 -2.83
C MET A 97 4.03 -1.00 -2.41
N VAL A 98 5.11 -1.38 -1.71
CA VAL A 98 5.31 -2.77 -1.28
C VAL A 98 4.27 -3.18 -0.25
N HIS A 99 3.80 -2.26 0.60
CA HIS A 99 2.72 -2.54 1.53
C HIS A 99 1.40 -2.80 0.82
N ASP A 100 1.01 -1.92 -0.10
CA ASP A 100 -0.24 -2.03 -0.85
C ASP A 100 -0.32 -3.35 -1.63
N VAL A 101 0.72 -3.68 -2.41
CA VAL A 101 0.73 -4.92 -3.21
C VAL A 101 0.67 -6.17 -2.34
N LEU A 102 1.41 -6.21 -1.22
CA LEU A 102 1.36 -7.34 -0.28
C LEU A 102 0.01 -7.47 0.40
N CYS A 103 -0.68 -6.35 0.62
CA CYS A 103 -2.01 -6.32 1.20
C CYS A 103 -3.09 -6.77 0.21
N GLN A 104 -2.97 -6.38 -1.06
CA GLN A 104 -3.87 -6.80 -2.14
C GLN A 104 -3.81 -8.32 -2.36
N TYR A 105 -2.60 -8.86 -2.46
CA TYR A 105 -2.41 -10.30 -2.70
C TYR A 105 -2.45 -11.15 -1.43
N ARG A 106 -2.71 -10.57 -0.25
CA ARG A 106 -2.63 -11.26 1.05
C ARG A 106 -3.42 -12.58 1.12
N HIS A 107 -4.53 -12.70 0.40
CA HIS A 107 -5.34 -13.93 0.39
C HIS A 107 -4.77 -15.03 -0.53
N GLU A 108 -3.85 -14.67 -1.43
CA GLU A 108 -3.20 -15.58 -2.37
C GLU A 108 -1.80 -16.00 -1.89
N ILE A 109 -1.14 -15.16 -1.08
CA ILE A 109 0.16 -15.46 -0.49
C ILE A 109 0.02 -15.90 0.97
N PRO A 110 0.78 -16.92 1.42
CA PRO A 110 0.75 -17.39 2.80
C PRO A 110 1.55 -16.48 3.74
N ILE A 111 1.29 -15.17 3.71
CA ILE A 111 1.88 -14.20 4.64
C ILE A 111 0.81 -13.62 5.57
N THR A 112 1.24 -13.33 6.79
CA THR A 112 0.42 -12.59 7.74
C THR A 112 0.42 -11.11 7.40
N ARG A 113 -0.66 -10.40 7.78
CA ARG A 113 -0.69 -8.93 7.69
C ARG A 113 0.46 -8.28 8.44
N LYS A 114 0.85 -8.86 9.59
CA LYS A 114 1.98 -8.39 10.38
C LYS A 114 3.27 -8.41 9.56
N GLN A 115 3.52 -9.47 8.80
CA GLN A 115 4.69 -9.53 7.93
C GLN A 115 4.67 -8.40 6.90
N ALA A 116 3.53 -8.14 6.23
CA ALA A 116 3.42 -7.00 5.32
C ALA A 116 3.69 -5.65 6.03
N ASP A 117 3.18 -5.46 7.25
CA ASP A 117 3.41 -4.25 8.05
C ASP A 117 4.89 -4.12 8.49
N ASP A 118 5.58 -5.25 8.78
CA ASP A 118 7.00 -5.28 9.13
C ASP A 118 7.87 -4.87 7.92
N VAL A 119 7.52 -5.33 6.71
CA VAL A 119 8.17 -4.92 5.45
C VAL A 119 7.99 -3.42 5.22
N PHE A 120 6.78 -2.91 5.43
CA PHE A 120 6.51 -1.48 5.36
C PHE A 120 7.38 -0.68 6.32
N LEU A 121 7.51 -1.13 7.58
CA LEU A 121 8.35 -0.49 8.58
C LEU A 121 9.84 -0.51 8.19
N TYR A 122 10.31 -1.61 7.62
CA TYR A 122 11.69 -1.71 7.12
C TYR A 122 11.96 -0.68 6.01
N TYR A 123 11.06 -0.59 5.03
CA TYR A 123 11.19 0.35 3.91
C TYR A 123 10.89 1.82 4.25
N LEU A 124 10.28 2.09 5.41
CA LEU A 124 10.17 3.46 5.94
C LEU A 124 11.53 4.04 6.34
N GLY A 125 12.56 3.21 6.56
CA GLY A 125 13.92 3.66 6.84
C GLY A 125 13.99 4.66 8.00
N ASP A 126 14.62 5.81 7.76
CA ASP A 126 14.85 6.87 8.76
C ASP A 126 13.67 7.82 8.99
N PHE A 127 12.46 7.42 8.58
CA PHE A 127 11.27 8.22 8.85
C PHE A 127 11.07 8.37 10.37
N GLN A 128 11.18 9.61 10.88
CA GLN A 128 11.24 9.90 12.32
C GLN A 128 10.01 9.40 13.10
N LEU A 129 8.85 9.32 12.45
CA LEU A 129 7.59 8.86 13.05
C LEU A 129 7.24 7.42 12.66
N ARG A 130 8.19 6.63 12.16
CA ARG A 130 7.94 5.28 11.59
C ARG A 130 7.21 4.34 12.54
N TYR A 131 7.55 4.38 13.83
CA TYR A 131 6.91 3.51 14.84
C TYR A 131 5.50 3.97 15.19
N LEU A 132 5.26 5.29 15.23
CA LEU A 132 3.91 5.84 15.39
C LEU A 132 3.04 5.45 14.18
N TYR A 133 3.63 5.52 12.98
CA TYR A 133 3.00 5.11 11.72
C TYR A 133 2.61 3.63 11.73
N TYR A 134 3.54 2.77 12.12
CA TYR A 134 3.31 1.34 12.27
C TYR A 134 2.21 1.07 13.29
N GLY A 135 2.18 1.79 14.41
CA GLY A 135 1.12 1.70 15.42
C GLY A 135 -0.28 1.95 14.84
N PHE A 136 -0.46 3.01 14.04
CA PHE A 136 -1.75 3.30 13.41
C PHE A 136 -2.19 2.22 12.42
N VAL A 137 -1.29 1.71 11.58
CA VAL A 137 -1.60 0.65 10.61
C VAL A 137 -2.03 -0.63 11.33
N ARG A 138 -1.34 -1.00 12.41
CA ARG A 138 -1.69 -2.16 13.24
C ARG A 138 -3.06 -2.00 13.91
N LEU A 139 -3.31 -0.82 14.49
CA LEU A 139 -4.57 -0.55 15.18
C LEU A 139 -5.76 -0.61 14.22
N PHE A 140 -5.65 0.02 13.05
CA PHE A 140 -6.70 -0.02 12.02
C PHE A 140 -6.98 -1.44 11.54
N SER A 141 -5.95 -2.27 11.36
CA SER A 141 -6.13 -3.67 10.97
C SER A 141 -6.90 -4.47 12.01
N ILE A 142 -6.66 -4.25 13.31
CA ILE A 142 -7.38 -4.94 14.39
C ILE A 142 -8.86 -4.54 14.40
N PHE A 143 -9.15 -3.25 14.25
CA PHE A 143 -10.52 -2.76 14.17
C PHE A 143 -11.28 -3.32 12.96
N SER A 144 -10.64 -3.38 11.79
CA SER A 144 -11.24 -3.96 10.59
C SER A 144 -11.53 -5.46 10.76
N ASP A 145 -10.58 -6.23 11.29
CA ASP A 145 -10.77 -7.68 11.50
C ASP A 145 -11.87 -7.98 12.53
N MET A 146 -11.92 -7.19 13.61
CA MET A 146 -12.97 -7.30 14.61
C MET A 146 -14.35 -6.96 14.04
N SER A 147 -14.45 -5.92 13.20
CA SER A 147 -15.70 -5.53 12.54
C SER A 147 -16.24 -6.65 11.64
N GLU A 148 -15.39 -7.27 10.82
CA GLU A 148 -15.79 -8.38 9.95
C GLU A 148 -16.23 -9.61 10.74
N ARG A 149 -15.52 -9.96 11.83
CA ARG A 149 -15.93 -11.04 12.74
C ARG A 149 -17.29 -10.77 13.39
N LEU A 150 -17.55 -9.53 13.79
CA LEU A 150 -18.83 -9.15 14.39
C LEU A 150 -19.98 -9.29 13.39
N LYS A 151 -19.79 -8.83 12.15
CA LYS A 151 -20.77 -8.98 11.07
C LYS A 151 -21.06 -10.46 10.79
N ALA A 152 -20.02 -11.29 10.72
CA ALA A 152 -20.16 -12.73 10.51
C ALA A 152 -20.96 -13.40 11.64
N LEU A 153 -20.70 -13.04 12.91
CA LEU A 153 -21.44 -13.57 14.06
C LEU A 153 -22.92 -13.16 14.06
N ILE A 154 -23.23 -11.92 13.67
CA ILE A 154 -24.61 -11.42 13.58
C ILE A 154 -25.35 -12.10 12.41
N SER A 155 -24.70 -12.24 11.26
CA SER A 155 -25.29 -12.88 10.08
C SER A 155 -25.58 -14.37 10.28
N ASN A 156 -24.79 -15.07 11.09
CA ASN A 156 -24.97 -16.51 11.35
C ASN A 156 -26.02 -16.80 12.43
N LYS A 157 -26.54 -15.75 13.08
CA LYS A 157 -27.59 -15.82 14.13
C LYS A 157 -28.97 -15.40 13.60
N THR A 158 -29.06 -15.00 12.33
CA THR A 158 -30.31 -14.60 11.64
C THR A 158 -30.68 -15.69 10.65
#